data_AF-A0A284S1E6-F1
#
_entry.id   AF-A0A284S1E6-F1
#
_cell.length_a   1.000
_cell.length_b   1.000
_cell.length_c   1.000
_cell.angle_alpha   90.00
_cell.angle_beta   90.00
_cell.angle_gamma   90.00
#
_symmetry.space_group_name_H-M   'P 1'
#
loop_
_entity.id
_entity.type
_entity.pdbx_description
1 polymer ?
#
loop_
_entity_poly.entity_id
_entity_poly.type
_entity_poly.pdbx_seq_one_letter_code
_entity_poly.pdbx_strand_id
1 'polypeptide(L)'
;MSDISEPFGTTSHPDFKATIQDLWKKIFSHLSEKHTDDEPRADHPAIYSVGAAAIRTHRSDIGKEALRVVERNWEHQDMTKYATVEERSAWVTDQLKGAKFLYQHPEKEDNRGAFRGPLVLATFAYHLQAIMNAPDSNRYGNPVAGLAVAASAVKRALTLWKSGTNSVKSSVESNSKNNINSFKDDPWGTTANKYYKHVCDYDDAKWQEVIFASAKHFNAKKAKLLGTTVESSRSAGMDDSDDNISKSP
;
A
#
# COMPACT_ATOMS: atom_id res chain seq x y z
N MET A 1 -6.51 -4.36 -22.21
CA MET A 1 -5.63 -4.88 -21.13
C MET A 1 -6.53 -5.56 -20.13
N SER A 2 -6.20 -6.80 -19.76
CA SER A 2 -6.89 -7.51 -18.68
C SER A 2 -6.57 -6.82 -17.35
N ASP A 3 -7.59 -6.63 -16.53
CA ASP A 3 -7.43 -6.14 -15.17
C ASP A 3 -6.52 -7.07 -14.36
N ILE A 4 -5.56 -6.51 -13.64
CA ILE A 4 -4.68 -7.28 -12.74
C ILE A 4 -5.49 -7.63 -11.50
N SER A 5 -6.11 -8.82 -11.52
CA SER A 5 -6.92 -9.35 -10.42
C SER A 5 -6.12 -9.73 -9.17
N GLU A 6 -4.79 -9.87 -9.31
CA GLU A 6 -3.86 -10.18 -8.22
C GLU A 6 -2.81 -9.07 -8.08
N PRO A 7 -3.03 -8.05 -7.22
CA PRO A 7 -2.11 -6.92 -7.09
C PRO A 7 -0.65 -7.29 -6.72
N PHE A 8 -0.43 -8.45 -6.09
CA PHE A 8 0.92 -8.95 -5.81
C PHE A 8 1.51 -9.85 -6.92
N GLY A 9 0.66 -10.38 -7.80
CA GLY A 9 1.02 -11.24 -8.93
C GLY A 9 1.46 -10.48 -10.19
N THR A 10 1.57 -9.15 -10.17
CA THR A 10 1.86 -8.32 -11.36
C THR A 10 3.05 -8.80 -12.18
N THR A 11 4.15 -9.19 -11.53
CA THR A 11 5.36 -9.65 -12.24
C THR A 11 5.21 -11.02 -12.88
N SER A 12 4.19 -11.78 -12.50
CA SER A 12 3.84 -13.09 -13.06
C SER A 12 2.73 -13.01 -14.11
N HIS A 13 2.14 -11.83 -14.32
CA HIS A 13 1.09 -11.63 -15.31
C HIS A 13 1.63 -11.88 -16.73
N PRO A 14 0.89 -12.59 -17.61
CA PRO A 14 1.35 -12.91 -18.97
C PRO A 14 1.81 -11.67 -19.77
N ASP A 15 1.08 -10.57 -19.62
CA ASP A 15 1.37 -9.33 -20.35
C ASP A 15 2.54 -8.52 -19.74
N PHE A 16 3.07 -8.91 -18.58
CA PHE A 16 4.07 -8.10 -17.87
C PHE A 16 5.33 -7.91 -18.71
N LYS A 17 5.84 -8.99 -19.32
CA LYS A 17 7.03 -8.92 -20.18
C LYS A 17 6.80 -7.99 -21.37
N ALA A 18 5.71 -8.19 -22.11
CA ALA A 18 5.38 -7.38 -23.28
C ALA A 18 5.18 -5.89 -22.92
N THR A 19 4.54 -5.62 -21.78
CA THR A 19 4.33 -4.26 -21.28
C THR A 19 5.65 -3.56 -20.96
N ILE A 20 6.58 -4.24 -20.27
CA ILE A 20 7.90 -3.70 -19.97
C ILE A 20 8.70 -3.42 -21.25
N GLN A 21 8.61 -4.29 -22.25
CA GLN A 21 9.25 -4.11 -23.55
C GLN A 21 8.71 -2.90 -24.31
N ASP A 22 7.40 -2.74 -24.34
CA ASP A 22 6.74 -1.58 -24.97
C ASP A 22 7.11 -0.27 -24.27
N LEU A 23 7.03 -0.24 -22.93
CA LEU A 23 7.44 0.93 -22.13
C LEU A 23 8.92 1.27 -22.35
N TRP A 24 9.80 0.27 -22.43
CA TRP A 24 11.21 0.48 -22.71
C TRP A 24 11.42 1.18 -24.06
N LYS A 25 10.80 0.65 -25.13
CA LYS A 25 10.90 1.23 -26.48
C LYS A 25 10.37 2.66 -26.53
N LYS A 26 9.28 2.95 -25.81
CA LYS A 26 8.69 4.30 -25.73
C LYS A 26 9.56 5.29 -24.97
N ILE A 27 10.06 4.90 -23.80
CA ILE A 27 10.82 5.80 -22.91
C ILE A 27 12.25 6.01 -23.43
N PHE A 28 12.86 4.96 -23.98
CA PHE A 28 14.24 4.95 -24.46
C PHE A 28 14.32 4.89 -25.99
N SER A 29 13.38 5.54 -26.68
CA SER A 29 13.30 5.59 -28.15
C SER A 29 14.54 6.20 -28.82
N HIS A 30 15.35 6.95 -28.08
CA HIS A 30 16.61 7.52 -28.53
C HIS A 30 17.78 6.51 -28.51
N LEU A 31 17.62 5.35 -27.85
CA LEU A 31 18.64 4.30 -27.84
C LEU A 31 18.50 3.42 -29.09
N SER A 32 19.61 2.82 -29.52
CA SER A 32 19.59 1.81 -30.58
C SER A 32 18.67 0.65 -30.20
N GLU A 33 17.80 0.27 -31.14
CA GLU A 33 16.87 -0.85 -31.00
C GLU A 33 17.58 -2.18 -30.75
N LYS A 34 18.82 -2.30 -31.23
CA LYS A 34 19.63 -3.51 -31.12
C LYS A 34 20.70 -3.40 -30.04
N HIS A 35 21.00 -4.55 -29.44
CA HIS A 35 22.18 -4.76 -28.61
C HIS A 35 23.40 -5.12 -29.48
N THR A 36 24.58 -5.27 -28.87
CA THR A 36 25.85 -5.64 -29.54
C THR A 36 25.77 -6.90 -30.39
N ASP A 37 24.82 -7.79 -30.08
CA ASP A 37 24.70 -9.12 -30.68
C ASP A 37 23.53 -9.18 -31.69
N ASP A 38 23.13 -8.03 -32.26
CA ASP A 38 21.98 -7.87 -33.16
C ASP A 38 20.59 -8.21 -32.58
N GLU A 39 20.52 -8.68 -31.34
CA GLU A 39 19.26 -8.94 -30.64
C GLU A 39 18.51 -7.65 -30.25
N PRO A 40 17.17 -7.65 -30.25
CA PRO A 40 16.40 -6.51 -29.78
C PRO A 40 16.73 -6.18 -28.31
N ARG A 41 17.20 -4.97 -28.04
CA ARG A 41 17.59 -4.52 -26.70
C ARG A 41 16.47 -4.65 -25.66
N ALA A 42 15.22 -4.44 -26.09
CA ALA A 42 14.04 -4.58 -25.24
C ALA A 42 13.85 -6.03 -24.75
N ASP A 43 14.34 -7.03 -25.48
CA ASP A 43 14.22 -8.44 -25.13
C ASP A 43 15.28 -8.90 -24.12
N HIS A 44 16.28 -8.06 -23.85
CA HIS A 44 17.37 -8.38 -22.94
C HIS A 44 16.82 -8.68 -21.52
N PRO A 45 17.19 -9.82 -20.88
CA PRO A 45 16.64 -10.24 -19.58
C PRO A 45 16.78 -9.22 -18.45
N ALA A 46 17.79 -8.35 -18.53
CA ALA A 46 17.98 -7.27 -17.57
C ALA A 46 16.82 -6.26 -17.55
N ILE A 47 16.19 -5.98 -18.69
CA ILE A 47 15.09 -5.00 -18.78
C ILE A 47 13.89 -5.51 -17.99
N TYR A 48 13.53 -6.77 -18.19
CA TYR A 48 12.51 -7.46 -17.39
C TYR A 48 12.87 -7.46 -15.90
N SER A 49 14.11 -7.80 -15.57
CA SER A 49 14.58 -7.90 -14.18
C SER A 49 14.51 -6.57 -13.44
N VAL A 50 14.87 -5.47 -14.10
CA VAL A 50 14.77 -4.10 -13.57
C VAL A 50 13.30 -3.72 -13.34
N GLY A 51 12.41 -3.97 -14.31
CA GLY A 51 10.98 -3.71 -14.14
C GLY A 51 10.38 -4.49 -12.97
N ALA A 52 10.68 -5.78 -12.87
CA ALA A 52 10.21 -6.63 -11.78
C ALA A 52 10.76 -6.18 -10.41
N ALA A 53 12.03 -5.75 -10.36
CA ALA A 53 12.64 -5.20 -9.15
C ALA A 53 11.99 -3.88 -8.73
N ALA A 54 11.71 -2.98 -9.68
CA ALA A 54 11.03 -1.70 -9.40
C ALA A 54 9.65 -1.93 -8.77
N ILE A 55 8.86 -2.88 -9.28
CA ILE A 55 7.54 -3.22 -8.72
C ILE A 55 7.66 -3.81 -7.30
N ARG A 56 8.63 -4.69 -7.06
CA ARG A 56 8.87 -5.24 -5.71
C ARG A 56 9.28 -4.13 -4.72
N THR A 57 10.17 -3.24 -5.14
CA THR A 57 10.62 -2.10 -4.33
C THR A 57 9.45 -1.17 -4.00
N HIS A 58 8.65 -0.79 -5.01
CA HIS A 58 7.49 0.10 -4.81
C HIS A 58 6.49 -0.48 -3.80
N ARG A 59 6.16 -1.78 -3.92
CA ARG A 59 5.30 -2.47 -2.94
C ARG A 59 5.90 -2.43 -1.53
N SER A 60 7.20 -2.73 -1.40
CA SER A 60 7.89 -2.65 -0.11
C SER A 60 7.81 -1.24 0.48
N ASP A 61 7.95 -0.21 -0.35
CA ASP A 61 7.91 1.18 0.10
C ASP A 61 6.51 1.65 0.49
N ILE A 62 5.45 1.17 -0.18
CA ILE A 62 4.06 1.34 0.29
C ILE A 62 3.90 0.73 1.68
N GLY A 63 4.41 -0.49 1.90
CA GLY A 63 4.37 -1.16 3.20
C GLY A 63 5.10 -0.39 4.31
N LYS A 64 6.22 0.28 3.97
CA LYS A 64 6.93 1.17 4.89
C LYS A 64 6.16 2.48 5.13
N GLU A 65 5.53 3.04 4.10
CA GLU A 65 4.76 4.27 4.25
C GLU A 65 3.54 4.07 5.14
N ALA A 66 2.83 2.94 5.01
CA ALA A 66 1.73 2.61 5.92
C ALA A 66 2.16 2.61 7.39
N LEU A 67 3.34 2.04 7.70
CA LEU A 67 3.90 2.09 9.06
C LEU A 67 4.18 3.53 9.52
N ARG A 68 4.73 4.38 8.65
CA ARG A 68 4.97 5.79 8.97
C ARG A 68 3.66 6.56 9.15
N VAL A 69 2.64 6.25 8.37
CA VAL A 69 1.31 6.87 8.47
C VAL A 69 0.67 6.52 9.81
N VAL A 70 0.67 5.25 10.22
CA VAL A 70 0.18 4.85 11.55
C VAL A 70 1.01 5.50 12.66
N GLU A 71 2.33 5.59 12.50
CA GLU A 71 3.18 6.27 13.49
C GLU A 71 2.86 7.77 13.62
N ARG A 72 2.75 8.48 12.50
CA ARG A 72 2.35 9.90 12.48
C ARG A 72 0.94 10.12 13.00
N ASN A 73 0.06 9.11 12.90
CA ASN A 73 -1.31 9.22 13.37
C ASN A 73 -1.37 9.63 14.85
N TRP A 74 -0.48 9.09 15.68
CA TRP A 74 -0.40 9.39 17.12
C TRP A 74 -0.03 10.84 17.44
N GLU A 75 0.46 11.59 16.45
CA GLU A 75 0.83 12.98 16.59
C GLU A 75 -0.36 13.94 16.35
N HIS A 76 -1.48 13.42 15.83
CA HIS A 76 -2.69 14.22 15.65
C HIS A 76 -3.32 14.58 17.00
N GLN A 77 -3.89 15.79 17.05
CA GLN A 77 -4.56 16.30 18.25
C GLN A 77 -5.66 15.35 18.77
N ASP A 78 -6.43 14.75 17.86
CA ASP A 78 -7.50 13.80 18.21
C ASP A 78 -6.98 12.50 18.86
N MET A 79 -5.70 12.19 18.68
CA MET A 79 -5.05 11.00 19.23
C MET A 79 -4.38 11.25 20.58
N THR A 80 -4.32 12.50 21.06
CA THR A 80 -3.70 12.87 22.35
C THR A 80 -4.35 12.21 23.56
N LYS A 81 -5.61 11.79 23.44
CA LYS A 81 -6.34 11.02 24.47
C LYS A 81 -5.89 9.56 24.60
N TYR A 82 -5.07 9.04 23.68
CA TYR A 82 -4.49 7.70 23.74
C TYR A 82 -3.01 7.80 24.12
N ALA A 83 -2.77 8.24 25.35
CA ALA A 83 -1.45 8.55 25.86
C ALA A 83 -0.67 7.29 26.25
N THR A 84 -1.35 6.25 26.73
CA THR A 84 -0.72 5.01 27.20
C THR A 84 -0.60 3.94 26.12
N VAL A 85 0.26 2.95 26.35
CA VAL A 85 0.42 1.81 25.45
C VAL A 85 -0.88 1.00 25.37
N GLU A 86 -1.56 0.83 26.49
CA GLU A 86 -2.82 0.09 26.61
C GLU A 86 -3.95 0.79 25.85
N GLU A 87 -4.04 2.11 25.92
CA GLU A 87 -5.02 2.92 25.19
C GLU A 87 -4.79 2.83 23.68
N ARG A 88 -3.52 2.88 23.24
CA ARG A 88 -3.17 2.70 21.82
C ARG A 88 -3.48 1.29 21.33
N SER A 89 -3.16 0.28 22.14
CA SER A 89 -3.48 -1.13 21.87
C SER A 89 -4.99 -1.33 21.70
N ALA A 90 -5.79 -0.76 22.60
CA ALA A 90 -7.24 -0.79 22.53
C ALA A 90 -7.77 -0.10 21.27
N TRP A 91 -7.25 1.09 20.93
CA TRP A 91 -7.64 1.80 19.71
C TRP A 91 -7.30 1.00 18.46
N VAL A 92 -6.08 0.45 18.34
CA VAL A 92 -5.67 -0.36 17.19
C VAL A 92 -6.54 -1.60 17.07
N THR A 93 -6.85 -2.25 18.18
CA THR A 93 -7.72 -3.43 18.20
C THR A 93 -9.14 -3.09 17.74
N ASP A 94 -9.69 -1.95 18.18
CA ASP A 94 -10.98 -1.46 17.69
C ASP A 94 -10.95 -1.15 16.19
N GLN A 95 -9.88 -0.52 15.70
CA GLN A 95 -9.73 -0.24 14.27
C GLN A 95 -9.68 -1.50 13.41
N LEU A 96 -9.01 -2.56 13.88
CA LEU A 96 -8.93 -3.84 13.20
C LEU A 96 -10.26 -4.61 13.26
N LYS A 97 -11.02 -4.47 14.35
CA LYS A 97 -12.31 -5.14 14.52
C LYS A 97 -13.30 -4.64 13.46
N GLY A 98 -13.81 -5.55 12.63
CA GLY A 98 -14.72 -5.21 11.54
C GLY A 98 -14.12 -4.27 10.48
N ALA A 99 -12.78 -4.19 10.40
CA ALA A 99 -12.05 -3.35 9.45
C ALA A 99 -12.47 -1.86 9.46
N LYS A 100 -12.77 -1.29 10.63
CA LYS A 100 -13.14 0.14 10.78
C LYS A 100 -12.17 1.09 10.10
N PHE A 101 -10.87 0.75 10.10
CA PHE A 101 -9.81 1.55 9.47
C PHE A 101 -10.01 1.79 7.96
N LEU A 102 -10.84 0.98 7.28
CA LEU A 102 -11.16 1.15 5.86
C LEU A 102 -12.11 2.33 5.62
N TYR A 103 -12.93 2.71 6.59
CA TYR A 103 -14.04 3.62 6.39
C TYR A 103 -13.71 5.05 6.79
N GLN A 104 -14.27 6.02 6.06
CA GLN A 104 -14.17 7.44 6.42
C GLN A 104 -14.90 7.75 7.74
N HIS A 105 -16.04 7.09 7.96
CA HIS A 105 -16.89 7.28 9.13
C HIS A 105 -17.36 5.92 9.69
N PRO A 106 -16.49 5.19 10.41
CA PRO A 106 -16.79 3.84 10.90
C PRO A 106 -17.85 3.79 12.01
N GLU A 107 -18.16 4.91 12.66
CA GLU A 107 -19.11 4.98 13.78
C GLU A 107 -20.55 5.36 13.35
N LYS A 108 -20.78 5.62 12.06
CA LYS A 108 -22.13 5.87 11.53
C LYS A 108 -22.73 4.55 11.08
N GLU A 109 -24.03 4.34 11.31
CA GLU A 109 -24.76 3.07 11.12
C GLU A 109 -24.56 2.38 9.75
N ASP A 110 -24.13 3.10 8.71
CA ASP A 110 -23.92 2.56 7.36
C ASP A 110 -22.45 2.29 6.96
N ASN A 111 -21.48 2.41 7.88
CA ASN A 111 -20.04 2.31 7.57
C ASN A 111 -19.69 3.08 6.28
N ARG A 112 -19.97 4.39 6.26
CA ARG A 112 -19.90 5.17 5.01
C ARG A 112 -18.46 5.43 4.59
N GLY A 113 -18.26 5.41 3.29
CA GLY A 113 -16.98 5.71 2.66
C GLY A 113 -15.95 4.60 2.82
N ALA A 114 -16.31 3.39 2.38
CA ALA A 114 -15.38 2.28 2.26
C ALA A 114 -14.12 2.69 1.48
N PHE A 115 -12.96 2.20 1.93
CA PHE A 115 -11.62 2.54 1.43
C PHE A 115 -11.24 4.03 1.48
N ARG A 116 -12.03 4.86 2.17
CA ARG A 116 -11.72 6.29 2.42
C ARG A 116 -11.28 6.57 3.85
N GLY A 117 -10.87 5.54 4.58
CA GLY A 117 -10.25 5.69 5.90
C GLY A 117 -8.98 6.56 5.84
N PRO A 118 -8.75 7.47 6.81
CA PRO A 118 -7.64 8.43 6.75
C PRO A 118 -6.25 7.79 6.57
N LEU A 119 -6.00 6.66 7.25
CA LEU A 119 -4.73 5.93 7.14
C LEU A 119 -4.55 5.31 5.74
N VAL A 120 -5.64 4.80 5.15
CA VAL A 120 -5.64 4.22 3.80
C VAL A 120 -5.39 5.30 2.77
N LEU A 121 -6.11 6.42 2.84
CA LEU A 121 -5.95 7.54 1.91
C LEU A 121 -4.54 8.15 1.98
N ALA A 122 -4.00 8.34 3.18
CA ALA A 122 -2.63 8.83 3.36
C ALA A 122 -1.58 7.86 2.78
N THR A 123 -1.76 6.56 2.94
CA THR A 123 -0.88 5.55 2.35
C THR A 123 -1.04 5.48 0.83
N PHE A 124 -2.27 5.56 0.32
CA PHE A 124 -2.57 5.53 -1.10
C PHE A 124 -2.06 6.79 -1.82
N ALA A 125 -2.05 7.93 -1.15
CA ALA A 125 -1.47 9.16 -1.67
C ALA A 125 0.00 8.98 -2.09
N TYR A 126 0.78 8.16 -1.37
CA TYR A 126 2.15 7.81 -1.76
C TYR A 126 2.19 7.06 -3.11
N HIS A 127 1.26 6.14 -3.36
CA HIS A 127 1.13 5.46 -4.64
C HIS A 127 0.77 6.46 -5.76
N LEU A 128 -0.20 7.34 -5.52
CA LEU A 128 -0.61 8.37 -6.48
C LEU A 128 0.55 9.31 -6.83
N GLN A 129 1.37 9.71 -5.85
CA GLN A 129 2.58 10.51 -6.07
C GLN A 129 3.63 9.80 -6.94
N ALA A 130 3.72 8.48 -6.87
CA ALA A 130 4.65 7.72 -7.71
C ALA A 130 4.19 7.66 -9.18
N ILE A 131 2.88 7.68 -9.44
CA ILE A 131 2.33 7.51 -10.79
C ILE A 131 1.86 8.81 -11.45
N MET A 132 1.70 9.90 -10.71
CA MET A 132 1.14 11.17 -11.25
C MET A 132 1.98 11.77 -12.39
N ASN A 133 3.29 11.53 -12.38
CA ASN A 133 4.22 12.03 -13.40
C ASN A 133 4.34 11.08 -14.60
N ALA A 134 3.62 9.96 -14.61
CA ALA A 134 3.56 9.10 -15.79
C ALA A 134 2.88 9.88 -16.94
N PRO A 135 3.46 9.85 -18.16
CA PRO A 135 2.84 10.46 -19.34
C PRO A 135 1.40 9.96 -19.53
N ASP A 136 0.50 10.81 -20.01
CA ASP A 136 -0.90 10.45 -20.22
C ASP A 136 -1.06 9.22 -21.12
N SER A 137 -0.18 9.05 -22.11
CA SER A 137 -0.12 7.88 -22.99
C SER A 137 0.17 6.55 -22.26
N ASN A 138 0.63 6.62 -21.02
CA ASN A 138 0.99 5.48 -20.17
C ASN A 138 0.11 5.39 -18.91
N ARG A 139 -1.02 6.11 -18.87
CA ARG A 139 -1.99 6.02 -17.78
C ARG A 139 -2.98 4.88 -18.05
N TYR A 140 -3.07 3.96 -17.10
CA TYR A 140 -3.91 2.77 -17.19
C TYR A 140 -5.07 2.86 -16.21
N GLY A 141 -6.07 3.67 -16.55
CA GLY A 141 -7.32 3.81 -15.79
C GLY A 141 -7.15 4.19 -14.32
N ASN A 142 -8.13 3.81 -13.51
CA ASN A 142 -8.12 4.03 -12.07
C ASN A 142 -7.15 3.04 -11.37
N PRO A 143 -6.33 3.47 -10.39
CA PRO A 143 -5.34 2.61 -9.73
C PRO A 143 -5.97 1.69 -8.67
N VAL A 144 -6.90 0.82 -9.09
CA VAL A 144 -7.65 -0.14 -8.26
C VAL A 144 -6.72 -1.00 -7.40
N ALA A 145 -5.75 -1.66 -8.03
CA ALA A 145 -4.76 -2.50 -7.36
C ALA A 145 -3.89 -1.69 -6.38
N GLY A 146 -3.58 -0.43 -6.71
CA GLY A 146 -2.82 0.47 -5.83
C GLY A 146 -3.55 0.76 -4.52
N LEU A 147 -4.86 1.00 -4.58
CA LEU A 147 -5.70 1.25 -3.39
C LEU A 147 -5.81 -0.01 -2.53
N ALA A 148 -6.03 -1.17 -3.15
CA ALA A 148 -6.12 -2.44 -2.44
C ALA A 148 -4.80 -2.80 -1.71
N VAL A 149 -3.65 -2.57 -2.35
CA VAL A 149 -2.33 -2.75 -1.74
C VAL A 149 -2.11 -1.77 -0.59
N ALA A 150 -2.51 -0.50 -0.74
CA ALA A 150 -2.40 0.50 0.32
C ALA A 150 -3.25 0.12 1.54
N ALA A 151 -4.50 -0.32 1.34
CA ALA A 151 -5.37 -0.78 2.42
C ALA A 151 -4.80 -2.02 3.14
N SER A 152 -4.29 -3.01 2.38
CA SER A 152 -3.61 -4.18 2.95
C SER A 152 -2.37 -3.80 3.75
N ALA A 153 -1.58 -2.84 3.27
CA ALA A 153 -0.42 -2.31 3.98
C ALA A 153 -0.80 -1.64 5.30
N VAL A 154 -1.94 -0.94 5.35
CA VAL A 154 -2.48 -0.33 6.59
C VAL A 154 -2.94 -1.41 7.56
N LYS A 155 -3.66 -2.45 7.11
CA LYS A 155 -4.04 -3.59 7.97
C LYS A 155 -2.80 -4.17 8.63
N ARG A 156 -1.75 -4.44 7.84
CA ARG A 156 -0.45 -4.91 8.35
C ARG A 156 0.15 -3.97 9.37
N ALA A 157 0.19 -2.67 9.05
CA ALA A 157 0.77 -1.68 9.96
C ALA A 157 0.02 -1.67 11.29
N LEU A 158 -1.31 -1.69 11.29
CA LEU A 158 -2.12 -1.79 12.50
C LEU A 158 -1.88 -3.12 13.24
N THR A 159 -1.78 -4.27 12.55
CA THR A 159 -1.44 -5.55 13.19
C THR A 159 -0.09 -5.47 13.91
N LEU A 160 0.91 -4.80 13.32
CA LEU A 160 2.22 -4.61 13.94
C LEU A 160 2.20 -3.66 15.15
N TRP A 161 1.13 -2.87 15.29
CA TRP A 161 0.86 -1.97 16.41
C TRP A 161 -0.17 -2.52 17.41
N LYS A 162 -0.61 -3.78 17.27
CA LYS A 162 -1.67 -4.39 18.10
C LYS A 162 -1.36 -4.38 19.60
N SER A 163 -0.09 -4.35 19.99
CA SER A 163 0.35 -4.20 21.39
C SER A 163 0.46 -2.75 21.87
N GLY A 164 0.06 -1.76 21.06
CA GLY A 164 0.18 -0.33 21.36
C GLY A 164 1.55 0.28 21.02
N THR A 165 2.51 -0.54 20.58
CA THR A 165 3.84 -0.10 20.11
C THR A 165 4.18 -0.76 18.77
N ASN A 166 5.06 -0.12 17.99
CA ASN A 166 5.50 -0.66 16.71
C ASN A 166 6.45 -1.85 16.89
N SER A 167 5.95 -3.06 16.68
CA SER A 167 6.75 -4.30 16.82
C SER A 167 7.97 -4.39 15.89
N VAL A 168 8.00 -3.67 14.76
CA VAL A 168 9.18 -3.62 13.86
C VAL A 168 10.33 -2.83 14.49
N LYS A 169 10.03 -1.78 15.26
CA LYS A 169 11.05 -1.02 15.97
C LYS A 169 11.56 -1.77 17.20
N SER A 170 10.70 -2.59 17.81
CA SER A 170 11.01 -3.36 19.01
C SER A 170 11.79 -4.66 18.75
N SER A 171 11.86 -5.14 17.50
CA SER A 171 12.66 -6.33 17.16
C SER A 171 14.13 -5.95 16.95
N VAL A 172 14.98 -6.28 17.92
CA VAL A 172 16.44 -6.10 17.87
C VAL A 172 17.09 -7.01 16.80
N GLU A 173 16.39 -8.04 16.36
CA GLU A 173 16.90 -9.02 15.41
C GLU A 173 16.27 -8.90 14.02
N SER A 174 17.17 -8.89 13.03
CA SER A 174 16.90 -9.06 11.61
C SER A 174 16.33 -7.83 10.87
N ASN A 175 17.26 -6.96 10.44
CA ASN A 175 17.17 -6.18 9.19
C ASN A 175 17.07 -7.06 7.91
N SER A 176 16.79 -8.36 8.02
CA SER A 176 16.61 -9.21 6.85
C SER A 176 15.32 -8.84 6.12
N LYS A 177 15.42 -8.75 4.80
CA LYS A 177 14.30 -8.46 3.88
C LYS A 177 13.17 -9.50 3.96
N ASN A 178 13.37 -10.62 4.68
CA ASN A 178 12.50 -11.80 4.73
C ASN A 178 11.90 -12.09 6.12
N ASN A 179 11.90 -11.15 7.07
CA ASN A 179 11.28 -11.42 8.37
C ASN A 179 9.76 -11.63 8.27
N ILE A 180 9.16 -12.31 9.25
CA ILE A 180 7.71 -12.58 9.30
C ILE A 180 6.86 -11.30 9.25
N ASN A 181 7.44 -10.19 9.70
CA ASN A 181 6.80 -8.89 9.69
C ASN A 181 6.86 -8.23 8.31
N SER A 182 7.55 -8.75 7.30
CA SER A 182 7.69 -8.11 5.98
C SER A 182 6.35 -8.00 5.22
N PHE A 183 6.23 -6.96 4.39
CA PHE A 183 5.08 -6.79 3.49
C PHE A 183 5.30 -7.58 2.20
N LYS A 184 5.09 -8.90 2.29
CA LYS A 184 5.21 -9.88 1.21
C LYS A 184 3.84 -10.44 0.83
N ASP A 185 3.82 -11.24 -0.24
CA ASP A 185 2.60 -11.78 -0.84
C ASP A 185 1.75 -12.61 0.14
N ASP A 186 2.35 -13.53 0.87
CA ASP A 186 1.62 -14.24 1.94
C ASP A 186 1.92 -13.61 3.31
N PRO A 187 0.92 -13.12 4.09
CA PRO A 187 -0.54 -13.16 3.84
C PRO A 187 -1.14 -11.90 3.18
N TRP A 188 -0.32 -10.88 2.89
CA TRP A 188 -0.84 -9.53 2.59
C TRP A 188 -1.35 -9.33 1.16
N GLY A 189 -0.85 -10.12 0.22
CA GLY A 189 -1.37 -10.26 -1.14
C GLY A 189 -2.75 -10.90 -1.16
N THR A 190 -2.99 -11.95 -0.36
CA THR A 190 -4.36 -12.51 -0.17
C THR A 190 -5.33 -11.45 0.34
N THR A 191 -4.89 -10.65 1.32
CA THR A 191 -5.68 -9.51 1.82
C THR A 191 -5.92 -8.45 0.74
N ALA A 192 -4.88 -8.10 -0.04
CA ALA A 192 -5.01 -7.16 -1.15
C ALA A 192 -5.96 -7.67 -2.24
N ASN A 193 -5.94 -8.96 -2.57
CA ASN A 193 -6.86 -9.58 -3.53
C ASN A 193 -8.31 -9.49 -3.03
N LYS A 194 -8.54 -9.71 -1.73
CA LYS A 194 -9.86 -9.52 -1.12
C LYS A 194 -10.34 -8.09 -1.30
N TYR A 195 -9.50 -7.11 -0.94
CA TYR A 195 -9.84 -5.70 -1.10
C TYR A 195 -10.05 -5.28 -2.56
N TYR A 196 -9.24 -5.80 -3.49
CA TYR A 196 -9.38 -5.56 -4.92
C TYR A 196 -10.81 -5.87 -5.40
N LYS A 197 -11.35 -7.03 -5.03
CA LYS A 197 -12.72 -7.46 -5.39
C LYS A 197 -13.82 -6.52 -4.86
N HIS A 198 -13.53 -5.72 -3.82
CA HIS A 198 -14.47 -4.72 -3.32
C HIS A 198 -14.38 -3.39 -4.09
N VAL A 199 -13.19 -3.04 -4.60
CA VAL A 199 -12.93 -1.74 -5.24
C VAL A 199 -12.94 -1.78 -6.77
N CYS A 200 -12.87 -2.96 -7.40
CA CYS A 200 -12.83 -3.08 -8.86
C CYS A 200 -14.10 -2.58 -9.55
N ASP A 201 -15.24 -2.64 -8.86
CA ASP A 201 -16.54 -2.24 -9.42
C ASP A 201 -16.90 -0.77 -9.09
N TYR A 202 -15.94 0.03 -8.59
CA TYR A 202 -16.19 1.45 -8.32
C TYR A 202 -16.37 2.19 -9.64
N ASP A 203 -17.44 2.98 -9.72
CA ASP A 203 -17.64 3.93 -10.82
C ASP A 203 -16.66 5.12 -10.74
N ASP A 204 -16.64 5.91 -11.81
CA ASP A 204 -15.75 7.07 -11.91
C ASP A 204 -16.02 8.12 -10.83
N ALA A 205 -17.27 8.28 -10.39
CA ALA A 205 -17.61 9.24 -9.34
C ALA A 205 -16.99 8.83 -8.00
N LYS A 206 -17.11 7.56 -7.61
CA LYS A 206 -16.46 7.00 -6.42
C LYS A 206 -14.94 7.12 -6.51
N TRP A 207 -14.37 6.85 -7.68
CA TRP A 207 -12.93 7.01 -7.89
C TRP A 207 -12.48 8.47 -7.74
N GLN A 208 -13.23 9.42 -8.30
CA GLN A 208 -12.92 10.84 -8.09
C GLN A 208 -12.93 11.21 -6.61
N GLU A 209 -13.91 10.74 -5.83
CA GLU A 209 -13.95 10.97 -4.39
C GLU A 209 -12.70 10.43 -3.68
N VAL A 210 -12.28 9.19 -3.99
CA VAL A 210 -11.08 8.59 -3.41
C VAL A 210 -9.83 9.38 -3.78
N ILE A 211 -9.68 9.78 -5.05
CA ILE A 211 -8.52 10.54 -5.53
C ILE A 211 -8.46 11.92 -4.87
N PHE A 212 -9.59 12.66 -4.84
CA PHE A 212 -9.66 13.97 -4.19
C PHE A 212 -9.39 13.89 -2.70
N ALA A 213 -9.92 12.87 -2.01
CA ALA A 213 -9.66 12.68 -0.59
C ALA A 213 -8.17 12.36 -0.32
N SER A 214 -7.55 11.55 -1.18
CA SER A 214 -6.13 11.18 -1.08
C SER A 214 -5.19 12.37 -1.35
N ALA A 215 -5.57 13.28 -2.26
CA ALA A 215 -4.76 14.45 -2.62
C ALA A 215 -4.45 15.36 -1.41
N LYS A 216 -5.31 15.36 -0.39
CA LYS A 216 -5.10 16.10 0.88
C LYS A 216 -3.84 15.65 1.64
N HIS A 217 -3.34 14.46 1.35
CA HIS A 217 -2.17 13.88 2.00
C HIS A 217 -0.87 14.04 1.18
N PHE A 218 -0.91 14.74 0.04
CA PHE A 218 0.30 15.07 -0.70
C PHE A 218 1.23 15.96 0.14
N ASN A 219 2.52 15.59 0.22
CA ASN A 219 3.60 16.35 0.87
C ASN A 219 3.72 16.30 2.40
N ALA A 220 3.11 15.34 3.10
CA ALA A 220 3.33 15.15 4.55
C ALA A 220 4.79 14.79 4.97
N LYS A 221 5.70 14.58 4.01
CA LYS A 221 7.10 14.15 4.22
C LYS A 221 8.07 15.22 4.73
N LYS A 222 7.78 16.52 4.63
CA LYS A 222 8.80 17.56 4.86
C LYS A 222 9.13 17.84 6.34
N ALA A 223 8.44 17.23 7.31
CA ALA A 223 8.43 17.74 8.68
C ALA A 223 9.30 17.01 9.74
N LYS A 224 9.79 15.77 9.57
CA LYS A 224 10.19 14.97 10.75
C LYS A 224 11.29 13.92 10.59
N LEU A 225 12.49 14.31 10.15
CA LEU A 225 13.65 13.40 10.07
C LEU A 225 14.50 13.32 11.35
N LEU A 226 14.07 13.89 12.48
CA LEU A 226 14.87 14.01 13.70
C LEU A 226 14.20 13.31 14.89
N GLY A 227 14.72 12.12 15.23
CA GLY A 227 14.68 11.63 16.60
C GLY A 227 13.76 10.44 16.87
N THR A 228 14.37 9.28 17.15
CA THR A 228 14.41 8.65 18.50
C THR A 228 14.25 7.12 18.45
N THR A 229 15.02 6.45 19.32
CA THR A 229 15.16 4.99 19.54
C THR A 229 14.65 4.62 20.96
N VAL A 230 14.64 3.36 21.39
CA VAL A 230 13.52 2.38 21.59
C VAL A 230 13.75 1.64 22.92
N GLU A 231 12.72 1.02 23.52
CA GLU A 231 12.75 -0.23 24.36
C GLU A 231 11.29 -0.71 24.66
N SER A 232 10.90 -1.96 24.98
CA SER A 232 11.00 -3.30 24.32
C SER A 232 9.87 -4.26 24.81
N SER A 233 9.55 -5.31 23.99
CA SER A 233 8.91 -6.64 24.29
C SER A 233 7.36 -6.72 24.44
N ARG A 234 6.55 -7.75 24.06
CA ARG A 234 6.63 -9.18 23.58
C ARG A 234 5.38 -9.54 22.69
N SER A 235 5.40 -10.68 21.96
CA SER A 235 4.54 -11.07 20.80
C SER A 235 3.19 -11.78 21.08
N ALA A 236 2.18 -11.63 20.19
CA ALA A 236 0.98 -12.48 20.07
C ALA A 236 0.34 -12.46 18.66
N GLY A 237 -0.40 -13.53 18.29
CA GLY A 237 -0.81 -13.92 16.94
C GLY A 237 -1.89 -13.10 16.21
N MET A 238 -1.99 -13.37 14.89
CA MET A 238 -2.85 -12.72 13.90
C MET A 238 -4.33 -13.13 14.04
N ASP A 239 -5.24 -12.19 13.79
CA ASP A 239 -6.70 -12.33 13.87
C ASP A 239 -7.33 -11.80 12.56
N ASP A 240 -8.30 -12.52 12.00
CA ASP A 240 -8.69 -12.44 10.58
C ASP A 240 -10.17 -12.02 10.42
N SER A 241 -10.52 -10.83 10.92
CA SER A 241 -11.92 -10.36 11.10
C SER A 241 -12.54 -9.60 9.90
N ASP A 242 -11.99 -9.66 8.69
CA ASP A 242 -12.39 -8.76 7.58
C ASP A 242 -13.58 -9.28 6.72
N ASP A 243 -14.30 -10.32 7.13
CA ASP A 243 -15.26 -11.02 6.25
C ASP A 243 -16.54 -10.24 5.91
N ASN A 244 -16.82 -9.14 6.62
CA ASN A 244 -18.05 -8.36 6.44
C ASN A 244 -17.80 -6.91 5.99
N ILE A 245 -17.08 -6.71 4.87
CA ILE A 245 -16.93 -5.37 4.26
C ILE A 245 -18.20 -5.02 3.48
N SER A 246 -18.95 -4.00 3.94
CA SER A 246 -20.15 -3.53 3.26
C SER A 246 -19.78 -2.65 2.05
N LYS A 247 -20.31 -3.00 0.87
CA LYS A 247 -20.32 -2.09 -0.28
C LYS A 247 -21.41 -1.04 -0.03
N SER A 248 -21.07 0.07 0.62
CA SER A 248 -22.02 1.17 0.83
C SER A 248 -22.24 1.97 -0.48
N PRO A 249 -23.39 2.65 -0.65
CA PRO A 249 -23.67 3.55 -1.78
C PRO A 249 -22.57 4.58 -1.99
#